data_AF-A0A6H3NVH8-F1
#
_entry.id   AF-A0A6H3NVH8-F1
#
_cell.length_a   1.000
_cell.length_b   1.000
_cell.length_c   1.000
_cell.angle_alpha   90.00
_cell.angle_beta   90.00
_cell.angle_gamma   90.00
#
_symmetry.space_group_name_H-M   'P 1'
#
loop_
_entity.id
_entity.type
_entity.pdbx_description
1 polymer ?
#
loop_
_entity_poly.entity_id
_entity_poly.type
_entity_poly.pdbx_seq_one_letter_code
_entity_poly.pdbx_strand_id
1 'polypeptide(L)'
;MKKIAIILILINFQCADSERQNCRENLDSLEFQKIMALSLLVPIPNNTDQENESQKNYAIVNFAYAQNKAEERKKICDNSFMLKIFDPEANDFD
;
A
#
# COMPACT_ATOMS: atom_id res chain seq x y z
N MET A 1 -26.78 -30.04 2.58
CA MET A 1 -25.34 -29.92 2.26
C MET A 1 -25.04 -28.82 1.23
N LYS A 2 -25.69 -28.76 0.05
CA LYS A 2 -25.43 -27.73 -0.97
C LYS A 2 -25.54 -26.26 -0.49
N LYS A 3 -26.54 -25.95 0.35
CA LYS A 3 -26.75 -24.59 0.91
C LYS A 3 -25.61 -24.12 1.83
N ILE A 4 -25.00 -25.04 2.60
CA ILE A 4 -23.89 -24.72 3.52
C ILE A 4 -22.62 -24.42 2.72
N ALA A 5 -22.36 -25.16 1.64
CA ALA A 5 -21.24 -24.90 0.74
C ALA A 5 -21.33 -23.50 0.09
N ILE A 6 -22.53 -23.08 -0.33
CA ILE A 6 -22.75 -21.75 -0.91
C ILE A 6 -22.46 -20.64 0.11
N ILE A 7 -22.89 -20.81 1.36
CA ILE A 7 -22.63 -19.83 2.43
C ILE A 7 -21.12 -19.73 2.71
N LEU A 8 -20.42 -20.85 2.77
CA LEU A 8 -18.96 -20.86 2.95
C LEU A 8 -18.26 -20.14 1.79
N ILE A 9 -18.69 -20.36 0.55
CA ILE A 9 -18.14 -19.67 -0.62
C ILE A 9 -18.36 -18.16 -0.51
N LEU A 10 -19.58 -17.70 -0.18
CA LEU A 10 -19.89 -16.27 -0.06
C LEU A 10 -19.08 -15.57 1.05
N ILE A 11 -18.86 -16.23 2.19
CA ILE A 11 -18.04 -15.69 3.28
C ILE A 11 -16.58 -15.54 2.83
N ASN A 12 -16.03 -16.51 2.11
CA ASN A 12 -14.66 -16.43 1.60
C ASN A 12 -14.49 -15.29 0.57
N PHE A 13 -15.49 -15.05 -0.28
CA PHE A 13 -15.48 -13.91 -1.21
C PHE A 13 -15.46 -12.56 -0.48
N GLN A 14 -16.31 -12.38 0.53
CA GLN A 14 -16.35 -11.14 1.31
C GLN A 14 -15.04 -10.88 2.07
N CYS A 15 -14.42 -11.93 2.62
CA CYS A 15 -13.12 -11.81 3.27
C CYS A 15 -12.02 -11.43 2.28
N ALA A 16 -11.98 -12.07 1.10
CA ALA A 16 -11.00 -11.77 0.06
C ALA A 16 -11.12 -10.33 -0.47
N ASP A 17 -12.34 -9.82 -0.68
CA ASP A 17 -12.56 -8.44 -1.09
C ASP A 17 -12.13 -7.44 -0.01
N SER A 18 -12.42 -7.72 1.26
CA SER A 18 -11.96 -6.86 2.36
C SER A 18 -10.43 -6.82 2.49
N GLU A 19 -9.77 -7.97 2.28
CA GLU A 19 -8.31 -8.06 2.30
C GLU A 19 -7.69 -7.34 1.10
N ARG A 20 -8.31 -7.44 -0.08
CA ARG A 20 -7.89 -6.69 -1.29
C ARG A 20 -8.00 -5.20 -1.04
N GLN A 21 -9.15 -4.74 -0.55
CA GLN A 21 -9.38 -3.33 -0.29
C GLN A 21 -8.40 -2.81 0.76
N ASN A 22 -8.18 -3.55 1.85
CA ASN A 22 -7.18 -3.22 2.86
C ASN A 22 -5.75 -3.17 2.28
N CYS A 23 -5.41 -4.06 1.35
CA CYS A 23 -4.14 -4.02 0.64
C CYS A 23 -3.99 -2.76 -0.22
N ARG A 24 -5.01 -2.40 -1.00
CA ARG A 24 -5.02 -1.19 -1.85
C ARG A 24 -4.94 0.08 -1.01
N GLU A 25 -5.82 0.24 -0.02
CA GLU A 25 -5.88 1.44 0.83
C GLU A 25 -4.58 1.67 1.62
N ASN A 26 -3.95 0.60 2.11
CA ASN A 26 -2.66 0.73 2.81
C ASN A 26 -1.51 1.07 1.86
N LEU A 27 -1.48 0.50 0.65
CA LEU A 27 -0.47 0.84 -0.34
C LEU A 27 -0.63 2.29 -0.80
N ASP A 28 -1.86 2.74 -1.08
CA ASP A 28 -2.15 4.13 -1.45
C ASP A 28 -1.74 5.11 -0.35
N SER A 29 -2.00 4.76 0.91
CA SER A 29 -1.55 5.56 2.07
C SER A 29 -0.02 5.67 2.15
N LEU A 30 0.71 4.58 1.90
CA LEU A 30 2.17 4.57 1.90
C LEU A 30 2.75 5.34 0.70
N GLU A 31 2.13 5.24 -0.47
CA GLU A 31 2.51 6.05 -1.65
C GLU A 31 2.25 7.53 -1.41
N PHE A 32 1.14 7.89 -0.77
CA PHE A 32 0.89 9.27 -0.37
C PHE A 32 1.95 9.78 0.61
N GLN A 33 2.36 8.97 1.59
CA GLN A 33 3.45 9.32 2.51
C GLN A 33 4.78 9.54 1.79
N LYS A 34 5.09 8.75 0.76
CA LYS A 34 6.27 8.98 -0.09
C LYS A 34 6.21 10.32 -0.80
N ILE A 35 5.07 10.67 -1.41
CA ILE A 35 4.88 11.97 -2.08
C ILE A 35 5.04 13.12 -1.10
N MET A 36 4.44 13.01 0.09
CA MET A 36 4.58 14.01 1.15
C MET A 36 6.03 14.16 1.59
N ALA A 37 6.76 13.07 1.77
CA ALA A 37 8.19 13.11 2.09
C ALA A 37 8.99 13.83 0.98
N LEU A 38 8.73 13.54 -0.30
CA LEU A 38 9.39 14.22 -1.42
C LEU A 38 9.09 15.72 -1.46
N SER A 39 7.89 16.14 -1.06
CA SER A 39 7.54 17.57 -1.04
C SER A 39 8.43 18.39 -0.09
N LEU A 40 8.96 17.75 0.97
CA LEU A 40 9.87 18.38 1.93
C LEU A 40 11.31 18.57 1.39
N LEU A 41 11.63 18.04 0.21
CA LEU A 41 12.93 18.29 -0.43
C LEU A 41 13.03 19.70 -1.04
N VAL A 42 11.89 20.37 -1.23
CA VAL A 42 11.82 21.72 -1.76
C VAL A 42 12.22 22.71 -0.66
N PRO A 43 13.33 23.46 -0.83
CA PRO A 43 13.78 24.41 0.19
C PRO A 43 12.79 25.56 0.35
N ILE A 44 12.60 26.01 1.59
CA ILE A 44 11.73 27.14 1.90
C ILE A 44 12.58 28.42 1.83
N PRO A 45 12.18 29.46 1.05
CA PRO A 45 13.01 30.63 0.78
C PRO A 45 13.41 31.45 2.02
N ASN A 46 12.63 31.36 3.10
CA ASN A 46 12.84 32.12 4.33
C ASN A 46 13.56 31.31 5.43
N ASN A 47 13.88 30.03 5.17
CA ASN A 47 14.61 29.18 6.09
C ASN A 47 16.12 29.35 5.87
N THR A 48 16.89 29.16 6.94
CA THR A 48 18.35 29.04 6.88
C THR A 48 18.77 27.77 6.13
N ASP A 49 20.03 27.73 5.67
CA ASP A 49 20.59 26.54 5.02
C ASP A 49 20.53 25.32 5.93
N GLN A 50 20.81 25.49 7.23
CA GLN A 50 20.76 24.43 8.22
C GLN A 50 19.33 23.88 8.41
N GLU A 51 18.32 24.74 8.43
CA GLU A 51 16.91 24.33 8.53
C GLU A 51 16.48 23.56 7.28
N ASN A 52 16.83 24.05 6.09
CA ASN A 52 16.55 23.38 4.82
C ASN A 52 17.29 22.04 4.71
N GLU A 53 18.53 21.93 5.20
CA GLU A 53 19.27 20.67 5.23
C GLU A 53 18.65 19.66 6.21
N SER A 54 18.27 20.11 7.41
CA SER A 54 17.54 19.29 8.39
C SER A 54 16.22 18.77 7.81
N GLN A 55 15.47 19.62 7.12
CA GLN A 55 14.23 19.25 6.44
C GLN A 55 14.46 18.20 5.34
N LYS A 56 15.50 18.37 4.53
CA LYS A 56 15.88 17.38 3.50
C LYS A 56 16.28 16.04 4.13
N ASN A 57 17.04 16.05 5.22
CA ASN A 57 17.41 14.82 5.91
C ASN A 57 16.17 14.11 6.46
N TYR A 58 15.24 14.86 7.06
CA TYR A 58 13.96 14.33 7.51
C TYR A 58 13.13 13.75 6.35
N ALA A 59 13.08 14.45 5.21
CA ALA A 59 12.41 13.98 3.99
C ALA A 59 12.96 12.63 3.52
N ILE A 60 14.28 12.49 3.43
CA ILE A 60 14.95 11.26 2.97
C ILE A 60 14.62 10.09 3.91
N VAL A 61 14.71 10.30 5.22
CA VAL A 61 14.41 9.26 6.21
C VAL A 61 12.96 8.79 6.11
N ASN A 62 12.00 9.72 6.02
CA ASN A 62 10.59 9.35 5.89
C ASN A 62 10.29 8.65 4.56
N PHE A 63 10.90 9.11 3.46
CA PHE A 63 10.76 8.46 2.17
C PHE A 63 11.27 7.02 2.21
N ALA A 64 12.48 6.80 2.75
CA ALA A 64 13.07 5.47 2.85
C ALA A 64 12.21 4.53 3.71
N TYR A 65 11.68 5.04 4.83
CA TYR A 65 10.77 4.28 5.69
C TYR A 65 9.47 3.90 4.97
N ALA A 66 8.81 4.86 4.32
CA ALA A 66 7.57 4.62 3.60
C ALA A 66 7.78 3.67 2.41
N GLN A 67 8.89 3.81 1.68
CA GLN A 67 9.28 2.90 0.59
C GLN A 67 9.45 1.47 1.09
N ASN A 68 10.22 1.25 2.16
CA ASN A 68 10.43 -0.09 2.72
C ASN A 68 9.09 -0.73 3.16
N LYS A 69 8.23 0.04 3.82
CA LYS A 69 6.90 -0.44 4.21
C LYS A 69 6.01 -0.75 3.01
N ALA A 70 6.04 0.07 1.96
CA ALA A 70 5.27 -0.17 0.75
C ALA A 70 5.71 -1.49 0.09
N GLU A 71 7.02 -1.75 0.01
CA GLU A 71 7.56 -3.00 -0.52
C GLU A 71 7.19 -4.22 0.32
N GLU A 72 7.30 -4.13 1.65
CA GLU A 72 6.84 -5.20 2.55
C GLU A 72 5.35 -5.48 2.37
N ARG A 73 4.53 -4.42 2.32
CA ARG A 73 3.08 -4.58 2.16
C ARG A 73 2.74 -5.18 0.80
N LYS A 74 3.40 -4.73 -0.27
CA LYS A 74 3.27 -5.29 -1.61
C LYS A 74 3.58 -6.78 -1.62
N LYS A 75 4.69 -7.21 -1.00
CA LYS A 75 5.03 -8.65 -0.88
C LYS A 75 3.96 -9.44 -0.14
N ILE A 76 3.35 -8.88 0.91
CA ILE A 76 2.26 -9.55 1.65
C ILE A 76 1.02 -9.69 0.77
N CYS A 77 0.62 -8.61 0.09
CA CYS A 77 -0.54 -8.59 -0.80
C CYS A 77 -0.34 -9.53 -2.01
N ASP A 78 0.85 -9.51 -2.61
CA ASP A 78 1.25 -10.36 -3.73
C ASP A 78 1.48 -11.82 -3.32
N ASN A 79 1.60 -12.16 -2.04
CA ASN A 79 1.75 -13.55 -1.58
C ASN A 79 0.49 -14.11 -0.92
N SER A 80 -0.59 -13.34 -0.82
CA SER A 80 -1.87 -13.85 -0.32
C SER A 80 -2.51 -14.77 -1.37
N PHE A 81 -2.51 -16.08 -1.07
CA PHE A 81 -3.13 -17.12 -1.90
C PHE A 81 -4.61 -16.84 -2.17
N MET A 82 -5.34 -16.32 -1.18
CA MET A 82 -6.75 -15.94 -1.31
C MET A 82 -6.93 -14.79 -2.30
N LEU A 83 -6.09 -13.75 -2.22
CA LEU A 83 -6.17 -12.62 -3.15
C LEU A 83 -5.88 -13.02 -4.60
N LYS A 84 -4.94 -13.96 -4.82
CA LYS A 84 -4.64 -14.51 -6.16
C LYS A 84 -5.77 -15.33 -6.76
N ILE A 85 -6.43 -16.17 -5.95
CA ILE A 85 -7.53 -17.03 -6.44
C ILE A 85 -8.76 -16.20 -6.80
N PHE A 86 -9.00 -15.14 -6.03
CA PHE A 86 -10.13 -14.24 -6.23
C PHE A 86 -9.71 -12.98 -6.98
N ASP A 87 -8.68 -13.08 -7.83
CA ASP A 87 -8.23 -11.97 -8.68
C ASP A 87 -9.08 -11.84 -9.94
N PRO A 88 -9.90 -10.77 -10.08
CA PRO A 88 -10.69 -10.57 -11.28
C PRO A 88 -9.79 -10.42 -12.51
N GLU A 89 -8.59 -9.84 -12.35
CA GLU A 89 -7.60 -9.66 -13.42
C GLU A 89 -6.89 -10.99 -13.81
N ALA A 90 -6.87 -12.00 -12.94
CA ALA A 90 -6.34 -13.32 -13.30
C ALA A 90 -7.32 -14.14 -14.18
N ASN A 91 -8.57 -13.68 -14.30
CA ASN A 91 -9.58 -14.25 -15.19
C ASN A 91 -9.75 -13.46 -16.49
N ASP A 92 -8.95 -12.40 -16.71
CA ASP A 92 -8.78 -11.82 -18.03
C ASP A 92 -7.87 -12.77 -18.84
N PHE A 93 -8.49 -13.84 -19.36
CA PHE A 93 -7.93 -14.60 -20.47
C PHE A 93 -8.03 -13.73 -21.72
N ASP A 94 -6.90 -13.14 -22.12
CA ASP A 94 -6.63 -12.91 -23.55
C ASP A 94 -6.63 -14.25 -24.31
#